data_AF-A0A8J5MZW2-F1
#
_entry.id   AF-A0A8J5MZW2-F1
#
_cell.length_a   1.000
_cell.length_b   1.000
_cell.length_c   1.000
_cell.angle_alpha   90.00
_cell.angle_beta   90.00
_cell.angle_gamma   90.00
#
_symmetry.space_group_name_H-M   'P 1'
#
loop_
_entity.id
_entity.type
_entity.pdbx_description
1 polymer ?
#
loop_
_entity_poly.entity_id
_entity_poly.type
_entity_poly.pdbx_seq_one_letter_code
_entity_poly.pdbx_strand_id
1 'polypeptide(L)'
;MIKEVVRLETEYWQLLDVPRQDKQEPVLAYVLRACTIVEKSQRSQEQAEKSHRADQEEERKRENSQRLNGMTTSQVLEENTCLTNELFRYLRKYSSLRTLMRELKDDYVESKMYPIVPRYFMLKDMIRDVMRDPAFVEICQEVTQSPPTAAS
;
A
#
# COMPACT_ATOMS: atom_id res chain seq x y z
N MET A 1 15.32 -3.92 -18.16
CA MET A 1 15.76 -3.70 -16.77
C MET A 1 15.68 -2.24 -16.32
N ILE A 2 16.57 -1.32 -16.73
CA ILE A 2 16.53 0.08 -16.25
C ILE A 2 15.23 0.80 -16.65
N LYS A 3 14.76 0.63 -17.89
CA LYS A 3 13.46 1.18 -18.34
C LYS A 3 12.28 0.61 -17.55
N GLU A 4 12.31 -0.66 -17.14
CA GLU A 4 11.25 -1.27 -16.34
C GLU A 4 11.30 -0.79 -14.90
N VAL A 5 12.49 -0.63 -14.33
CA VAL A 5 12.67 -0.07 -12.97
C VAL A 5 12.24 1.39 -12.94
N VAL A 6 12.62 2.20 -13.93
CA VAL A 6 12.18 3.60 -14.05
C VAL A 6 10.68 3.67 -14.33
N ARG A 7 10.11 2.78 -15.17
CA ARG A 7 8.66 2.72 -15.41
C ARG A 7 7.90 2.31 -14.16
N LEU A 8 8.38 1.30 -13.42
CA LEU A 8 7.84 0.92 -12.12
C LEU A 8 7.96 2.08 -11.13
N GLU A 9 9.10 2.75 -11.04
CA GLU A 9 9.31 3.96 -10.25
C GLU A 9 8.49 5.18 -10.73
N THR A 10 7.96 5.17 -11.94
CA THR A 10 7.10 6.26 -12.43
C THR A 10 5.62 5.92 -12.23
N GLU A 11 5.23 4.65 -12.42
CA GLU A 11 3.85 4.16 -12.32
C GLU A 11 3.42 3.84 -10.88
N TYR A 12 4.25 3.16 -10.05
CA TYR A 12 3.92 2.84 -8.66
C TYR A 12 3.71 4.08 -7.80
N TRP A 13 4.42 5.15 -8.14
CA TRP A 13 4.40 6.39 -7.39
C TRP A 13 3.16 7.26 -7.67
N GLN A 14 2.54 7.06 -8.83
CA GLN A 14 1.40 7.84 -9.30
C GLN A 14 0.04 7.31 -8.84
N LEU A 15 -0.09 6.03 -8.47
CA LEU A 15 -1.42 5.42 -8.42
C LEU A 15 -2.20 5.63 -7.10
N LEU A 16 -1.52 5.75 -5.95
CA LEU A 16 -2.22 5.82 -4.67
C LEU A 16 -1.65 6.90 -3.75
N ASP A 17 -2.05 8.14 -3.98
CA ASP A 17 -1.88 9.20 -2.99
C ASP A 17 -3.08 9.21 -2.03
N VAL A 18 -2.98 8.44 -0.95
CA VAL A 18 -3.97 8.45 0.12
C VAL A 18 -3.63 9.60 1.08
N PRO A 19 -4.49 10.63 1.21
CA PRO A 19 -4.27 11.73 2.13
C PRO A 19 -4.16 11.22 3.57
N ARG A 20 -3.37 11.89 4.42
CA ARG A 20 -3.32 11.54 5.85
C ARG A 20 -4.69 11.76 6.51
N GLN A 21 -4.99 10.96 7.52
CA GLN A 21 -6.17 11.15 8.37
C GLN A 21 -6.13 12.54 9.04
N ASP A 22 -7.25 13.25 9.03
CA ASP A 22 -7.41 14.49 9.78
C ASP A 22 -7.54 14.19 11.29
N LYS A 23 -7.06 15.08 12.17
CA LYS A 23 -7.13 14.90 13.62
C LYS A 23 -8.56 14.74 14.14
N GLN A 24 -9.54 15.36 13.47
CA GLN A 24 -10.95 15.29 13.84
C GLN A 24 -11.71 14.15 13.14
N GLU A 25 -11.07 13.47 12.19
CA GLU A 25 -11.72 12.45 11.38
C GLU A 25 -11.77 11.09 12.11
N PRO A 26 -12.95 10.47 12.24
CA PRO A 26 -13.06 9.10 12.76
C PRO A 26 -12.32 8.08 11.89
N VAL A 27 -11.73 7.06 12.51
CA VAL A 27 -10.95 6.01 11.82
C VAL A 27 -11.76 5.36 10.69
N LEU A 28 -13.03 5.00 10.95
CA LEU A 28 -13.89 4.38 9.94
C LEU A 28 -14.09 5.30 8.72
N ALA A 29 -14.32 6.60 8.93
CA ALA A 29 -14.51 7.55 7.86
C ALA A 29 -13.25 7.68 6.99
N TYR A 30 -12.08 7.71 7.64
CA TYR A 30 -10.78 7.72 6.98
C TYR A 30 -10.55 6.46 6.13
N VAL A 31 -10.81 5.28 6.70
CA VAL A 31 -10.64 3.99 6.01
C VAL A 31 -11.55 3.94 4.78
N LEU A 32 -12.83 4.30 4.91
CA LEU A 32 -13.76 4.32 3.79
C LEU A 32 -13.30 5.28 2.68
N ARG A 33 -12.82 6.49 3.04
CA ARG A 33 -12.25 7.41 2.05
C ARG A 33 -11.06 6.79 1.33
N ALA A 34 -10.13 6.18 2.05
CA ALA A 34 -8.99 5.49 1.45
C ALA A 34 -9.42 4.35 0.51
N CYS A 35 -10.41 3.54 0.91
CA CYS A 35 -10.98 2.49 0.05
C CYS A 35 -11.52 3.08 -1.27
N THR A 36 -12.27 4.19 -1.23
CA THR A 36 -12.78 4.80 -2.47
C THR A 36 -11.67 5.28 -3.40
N ILE A 37 -10.52 5.72 -2.87
CA ILE A 37 -9.36 6.13 -3.66
C ILE A 37 -8.73 4.90 -4.32
N VAL A 38 -8.56 3.81 -3.55
CA VAL A 38 -8.05 2.52 -4.05
C VAL A 38 -8.95 1.96 -5.16
N GLU A 39 -10.26 1.95 -4.96
CA GLU A 39 -11.21 1.47 -5.95
C GLU A 39 -11.19 2.29 -7.24
N LYS A 40 -11.09 3.62 -7.14
CA LYS A 40 -10.97 4.50 -8.32
C LYS A 40 -9.69 4.24 -9.11
N SER A 41 -8.58 4.01 -8.39
CA SER A 41 -7.30 3.65 -9.02
C SER A 41 -7.39 2.29 -9.72
N GLN A 42 -8.01 1.29 -9.09
CA GLN A 42 -8.17 -0.05 -9.68
C GLN A 42 -9.05 -0.02 -10.94
N ARG A 43 -10.20 0.66 -10.90
CA ARG A 43 -11.10 0.76 -12.07
C ARG A 43 -10.46 1.40 -13.29
N SER A 44 -9.55 2.35 -13.09
CA SER A 44 -8.81 3.01 -14.16
C SER A 44 -7.80 2.08 -14.83
N GLN A 45 -7.29 1.09 -14.09
CA GLN A 45 -6.35 0.07 -14.57
C GLN A 45 -7.07 -1.14 -15.21
N GLU A 46 -8.29 -1.44 -14.76
CA GLU A 46 -9.09 -2.61 -15.15
C GLU A 46 -9.94 -2.43 -16.41
N GLN A 47 -10.03 -1.21 -16.94
CA GLN A 47 -10.81 -0.93 -18.15
C GLN A 47 -10.24 -1.60 -19.42
N ALA A 48 -9.12 -2.33 -19.31
CA ALA A 48 -8.45 -3.08 -20.37
C ALA A 48 -8.78 -4.59 -20.44
N GLU A 49 -9.38 -5.23 -19.42
CA GLU A 49 -9.59 -6.69 -19.38
C GLU A 49 -10.96 -7.07 -18.80
N LYS A 50 -12.02 -7.02 -19.62
CA LYS A 50 -13.42 -7.02 -19.12
C LYS A 50 -14.22 -8.34 -19.18
N SER A 51 -13.71 -9.44 -19.76
CA SER A 51 -14.56 -10.62 -19.99
C SER A 51 -14.42 -11.75 -18.97
N HIS A 52 -13.26 -11.94 -18.33
CA HIS A 52 -13.04 -13.07 -17.40
C HIS A 52 -13.28 -12.74 -15.91
N ARG A 53 -13.41 -11.45 -15.56
CA ARG A 53 -13.57 -11.01 -14.16
C ARG A 53 -15.01 -10.88 -13.68
N ALA A 54 -15.98 -10.68 -14.60
CA ALA A 54 -17.38 -10.55 -14.21
C ALA A 54 -17.89 -11.83 -13.54
N ASP A 55 -17.56 -12.99 -14.13
CA ASP A 55 -17.92 -14.31 -13.60
C ASP A 55 -17.27 -14.57 -12.23
N GLN A 56 -15.99 -14.21 -12.06
CA GLN A 56 -15.28 -14.30 -10.78
C GLN A 56 -15.85 -13.36 -9.71
N GLU A 57 -16.26 -12.15 -10.09
CA GLU A 57 -16.86 -11.19 -9.16
C GLU A 57 -18.24 -11.66 -8.68
N GLU A 58 -19.05 -12.23 -9.58
CA GLU A 58 -20.33 -12.83 -9.22
C GLU A 58 -20.17 -14.07 -8.33
N GLU A 59 -19.20 -14.93 -8.62
CA GLU A 59 -18.86 -16.09 -7.79
C GLU A 59 -18.43 -15.63 -6.38
N ARG A 60 -17.53 -14.67 -6.29
CA ARG A 60 -17.08 -14.10 -5.01
C ARG A 60 -18.23 -13.46 -4.21
N LYS A 61 -19.17 -12.78 -4.88
CA LYS A 61 -20.37 -12.22 -4.24
C LYS A 61 -21.28 -13.32 -3.70
N ARG A 62 -21.45 -14.41 -4.46
CA ARG A 62 -22.28 -15.55 -4.05
C ARG A 62 -21.67 -16.26 -2.85
N GLU A 63 -20.37 -16.55 -2.87
CA GLU A 63 -19.64 -17.15 -1.74
C GLU A 63 -19.73 -16.29 -0.48
N ASN A 64 -19.49 -14.98 -0.60
CA ASN A 64 -19.60 -14.06 0.52
C ASN A 64 -21.03 -13.99 1.08
N SER A 65 -22.05 -14.03 0.23
CA SER A 65 -23.46 -14.05 0.67
C SER A 65 -23.79 -15.33 1.43
N GLN A 66 -23.29 -16.48 0.97
CA GLN A 66 -23.47 -17.77 1.66
C GLN A 66 -22.78 -17.77 3.03
N ARG A 67 -21.56 -17.21 3.12
CA ARG A 67 -20.84 -17.04 4.40
C ARG A 67 -21.62 -16.17 5.38
N LEU A 68 -22.16 -15.05 4.91
CA LEU A 68 -22.92 -14.12 5.74
C LEU A 68 -24.21 -14.74 6.27
N ASN A 69 -24.88 -15.60 5.50
CA ASN A 69 -26.13 -16.26 5.92
C ASN A 69 -25.97 -17.14 7.17
N GLY A 70 -24.75 -17.63 7.46
CA GLY A 70 -24.44 -18.41 8.65
C GLY A 70 -24.03 -17.58 9.87
N MET A 71 -23.87 -16.26 9.73
CA MET A 71 -23.40 -15.38 10.78
C MET A 71 -24.53 -14.59 11.42
N THR A 72 -24.41 -14.34 12.72
CA THR A 72 -25.28 -13.40 13.43
C THR A 72 -24.86 -11.95 13.15
N THR A 73 -25.80 -11.00 13.30
CA THR A 73 -25.51 -9.56 13.15
C THR A 73 -24.36 -9.10 14.04
N SER A 74 -24.25 -9.64 15.26
CA SER A 74 -23.16 -9.31 16.19
C SER A 74 -21.80 -9.75 15.66
N GLN A 75 -21.70 -10.96 15.11
CA GLN A 75 -20.45 -11.48 14.53
C GLN A 75 -20.03 -10.66 13.31
N VAL A 76 -20.98 -10.26 12.46
CA VAL A 76 -20.69 -9.41 11.29
C VAL A 76 -20.14 -8.05 11.72
N LEU A 77 -20.70 -7.43 12.78
CA LEU A 77 -20.22 -6.15 13.30
C LEU A 77 -18.84 -6.24 13.94
N GLU A 78 -18.56 -7.32 14.67
CA GLU A 78 -17.26 -7.58 15.26
C GLU A 78 -16.19 -7.79 14.19
N GLU A 79 -16.48 -8.61 13.17
CA GLU A 79 -15.60 -8.80 12.02
C GLU A 79 -15.36 -7.48 11.27
N ASN A 80 -16.40 -6.68 11.03
CA ASN A 80 -16.28 -5.39 10.37
C ASN A 80 -15.37 -4.43 11.14
N THR A 81 -15.48 -4.41 12.48
CA THR A 81 -14.62 -3.61 13.35
C THR A 81 -13.17 -4.07 13.28
N CYS A 82 -12.93 -5.38 13.32
CA CYS A 82 -11.61 -5.98 13.17
C CYS A 82 -10.97 -5.60 11.82
N LEU A 83 -11.71 -5.80 10.72
CA LEU A 83 -11.25 -5.46 9.38
C LEU A 83 -10.97 -3.97 9.21
N THR A 84 -11.80 -3.09 9.80
CA THR A 84 -11.57 -1.64 9.77
C THR A 84 -10.26 -1.28 10.46
N ASN A 85 -9.98 -1.88 11.62
CA ASN A 85 -8.73 -1.65 12.34
C ASN A 85 -7.51 -2.16 11.58
N GLU A 86 -7.61 -3.35 10.97
CA GLU A 86 -6.54 -3.90 10.13
C GLU A 86 -6.27 -3.04 8.90
N LEU A 87 -7.31 -2.60 8.18
CA LEU A 87 -7.17 -1.68 7.06
C LEU A 87 -6.51 -0.37 7.51
N PHE A 88 -6.91 0.18 8.65
CA PHE A 88 -6.28 1.36 9.21
C PHE A 88 -4.78 1.16 9.49
N ARG A 89 -4.41 0.01 10.07
CA ARG A 89 -3.01 -0.37 10.32
C ARG A 89 -2.22 -0.43 9.01
N TYR A 90 -2.75 -1.09 7.98
CA TYR A 90 -2.11 -1.15 6.66
C TYR A 90 -1.96 0.24 6.01
N LEU A 91 -2.99 1.08 6.08
CA LEU A 91 -2.94 2.45 5.56
C LEU A 91 -1.86 3.27 6.27
N ARG A 92 -1.68 3.06 7.58
CA ARG A 92 -0.65 3.75 8.35
C ARG A 92 0.75 3.33 7.93
N LYS A 93 1.00 2.03 7.78
CA LYS A 93 2.26 1.48 7.27
C LYS A 93 2.59 1.99 5.88
N TYR A 94 1.61 1.90 4.97
CA TYR A 94 1.75 2.39 3.60
C TYR A 94 2.11 3.88 3.57
N SER A 95 1.41 4.72 4.33
CA SER A 95 1.67 6.16 4.39
C SER A 95 3.06 6.49 4.92
N SER A 96 3.52 5.76 5.96
CA SER A 96 4.87 5.94 6.52
C SER A 96 5.94 5.56 5.51
N LEU A 97 5.84 4.37 4.89
CA LEU A 97 6.80 3.93 3.88
C LEU A 97 6.82 4.86 2.66
N ARG A 98 5.64 5.30 2.19
CA ARG A 98 5.53 6.26 1.08
C ARG A 98 6.19 7.61 1.41
N THR A 99 6.11 8.06 2.66
CA THR A 99 6.79 9.28 3.11
C THR A 99 8.30 9.09 3.08
N LEU A 100 8.81 8.02 3.71
CA LEU A 100 10.24 7.66 3.73
C LEU A 100 10.84 7.58 2.33
N MET A 101 10.16 6.87 1.42
CA MET A 101 10.66 6.75 0.06
C MET A 101 10.66 8.09 -0.68
N ARG A 102 9.69 8.98 -0.42
CA ARG A 102 9.62 10.30 -1.08
C ARG A 102 10.78 11.16 -0.63
N GLU A 103 11.05 11.20 0.68
CA GLU A 103 12.19 11.90 1.26
C GLU A 103 13.50 11.36 0.67
N LEU A 104 13.68 10.02 0.61
CA LEU A 104 14.84 9.40 -0.04
C LEU A 104 15.02 9.86 -1.51
N LYS A 105 13.92 9.96 -2.26
CA LYS A 105 13.96 10.38 -3.67
C LYS A 105 14.37 11.85 -3.78
N ASP A 106 13.80 12.72 -2.96
CA ASP A 106 14.10 14.14 -2.95
C ASP A 106 15.57 14.38 -2.55
N ASP A 107 16.04 13.72 -1.49
CA ASP A 107 17.43 13.73 -1.04
C ASP A 107 18.40 13.21 -2.12
N TYR A 108 18.04 12.14 -2.83
CA TYR A 108 18.81 11.61 -3.94
C TYR A 108 18.92 12.61 -5.11
N VAL A 109 17.83 13.31 -5.42
CA VAL A 109 17.82 14.34 -6.47
C VAL A 109 18.69 15.52 -6.06
N GLU A 110 18.57 16.01 -4.83
CA GLU A 110 19.40 17.09 -4.29
C GLU A 110 20.89 16.71 -4.25
N SER A 111 21.18 15.45 -3.91
CA SER A 111 22.54 14.88 -3.92
C SER A 111 23.27 15.07 -5.25
N LYS A 112 22.56 15.22 -6.37
CA LYS A 112 23.17 15.38 -7.71
C LYS A 112 23.97 16.66 -7.86
N MET A 113 23.73 17.65 -7.01
CA MET A 113 24.45 18.93 -7.01
C MET A 113 25.88 18.81 -6.47
N TYR A 114 26.21 17.72 -5.77
CA TYR A 114 27.50 17.55 -5.11
C TYR A 114 28.51 16.77 -5.98
N PRO A 115 29.82 17.08 -5.87
CA PRO A 115 30.88 16.29 -6.50
C PRO A 115 30.87 14.82 -6.05
N ILE A 116 31.47 13.94 -6.87
CA ILE A 116 31.39 12.48 -6.73
C ILE A 116 31.74 11.98 -5.32
N VAL A 117 32.82 12.50 -4.72
CA VAL A 117 33.33 12.02 -3.42
C VAL A 117 32.37 12.33 -2.26
N PRO A 118 31.97 13.59 -1.98
CA PRO A 118 30.99 13.86 -0.92
C PRO A 118 29.63 13.23 -1.22
N ARG A 119 29.23 13.21 -2.49
CA ARG A 119 27.99 12.57 -2.92
C ARG A 119 27.94 11.09 -2.56
N TYR A 120 29.05 10.37 -2.72
CA TYR A 120 29.13 8.95 -2.37
C TYR A 120 28.82 8.72 -0.88
N PHE A 121 29.37 9.55 0.02
CA PHE A 121 29.08 9.44 1.45
C PHE A 121 27.60 9.71 1.74
N MET A 122 27.03 10.76 1.15
CA MET A 122 25.60 11.07 1.29
C MET A 122 24.71 9.91 0.83
N LEU A 123 24.96 9.34 -0.35
CA LEU A 123 24.20 8.19 -0.87
C LEU A 123 24.32 6.97 0.04
N LYS A 124 25.52 6.71 0.57
CA LYS A 124 25.77 5.60 1.49
C LYS A 124 25.01 5.79 2.81
N ASP A 125 24.91 7.01 3.31
CA ASP A 125 24.18 7.31 4.54
C ASP A 125 22.66 7.24 4.29
N MET A 126 22.13 7.80 3.20
CA MET A 126 20.71 7.65 2.81
C MET A 126 20.26 6.19 2.78
N ILE A 127 21.05 5.31 2.13
CA ILE A 127 20.76 3.87 2.09
C ILE A 127 20.75 3.28 3.51
N ARG A 128 21.73 3.64 4.33
CA ARG A 128 21.83 3.15 5.70
C ARG A 128 20.63 3.59 6.55
N ASP A 129 20.19 4.83 6.37
CA ASP A 129 19.11 5.43 7.14
C ASP A 129 17.78 4.76 6.79
N VAL A 130 17.50 4.57 5.50
CA VAL A 130 16.31 3.82 5.05
C VAL A 130 16.31 2.38 5.55
N MET A 131 17.45 1.69 5.52
CA MET A 131 17.57 0.32 6.04
C MET A 131 17.36 0.22 7.56
N ARG A 132 17.49 1.32 8.29
CA ARG A 132 17.30 1.39 9.75
C ARG A 132 15.98 2.02 10.13
N ASP A 133 15.25 2.59 9.18
CA ASP A 133 13.98 3.25 9.44
C ASP A 133 12.95 2.23 9.97
N PRO A 134 12.27 2.52 11.10
CA PRO A 134 11.31 1.59 11.68
C PRO A 134 10.19 1.17 10.73
N ALA A 135 9.70 2.09 9.87
CA ALA A 135 8.63 1.79 8.93
C ALA A 135 9.08 0.79 7.84
N PHE A 136 10.35 0.85 7.44
CA PHE A 136 10.93 -0.11 6.51
C PHE A 136 11.20 -1.46 7.20
N VAL A 137 11.82 -1.44 8.39
CA VAL A 137 12.16 -2.65 9.15
C VAL A 137 10.92 -3.46 9.52
N GLU A 138 9.84 -2.81 9.96
CA GLU A 138 8.57 -3.46 10.30
C GLU A 138 8.02 -4.27 9.11
N ILE A 139 8.05 -3.68 7.91
CA ILE A 139 7.55 -4.32 6.69
C ILE A 139 8.45 -5.50 6.29
N CYS A 140 9.77 -5.35 6.38
CA CYS A 140 10.69 -6.45 6.10
C CYS A 140 10.48 -7.65 7.02
N GLN A 141 10.20 -7.41 8.30
CA GLN A 141 9.90 -8.47 9.26
C GLN A 141 8.61 -9.21 8.92
N GLU A 142 7.55 -8.48 8.56
CA GLU A 142 6.27 -9.08 8.15
C GLU A 142 6.41 -9.93 6.86
N VAL A 143 7.14 -9.45 5.86
CA VAL A 143 7.39 -10.21 4.61
C VAL A 143 8.20 -11.48 4.88
N THR A 144 9.19 -11.41 5.77
CA THR A 144 10.03 -12.57 6.13
C THR A 144 9.23 -13.63 6.90
N GLN A 145 8.18 -13.22 7.63
CA GLN A 145 7.31 -14.12 8.39
C GLN A 145 6.14 -14.68 7.57
N SER A 146 5.83 -14.08 6.41
CA SER A 146 4.81 -14.62 5.51
C SER A 146 5.34 -15.85 4.74
N PRO A 147 4.63 -16.99 4.73
CA PRO A 147 5.06 -18.15 3.94
C PRO A 147 5.09 -17.77 2.45
N PRO A 148 5.97 -18.36 1.63
CA PRO A 148 6.00 -18.10 0.20
C PRO A 148 4.61 -18.42 -0.36
N THR A 149 3.91 -17.40 -0.84
CA THR A 149 2.64 -17.56 -1.53
C THR A 149 2.93 -18.46 -2.72
N ALA A 150 2.47 -19.72 -2.65
CA ALA A 150 2.59 -20.66 -3.74
C ALA A 150 1.91 -20.04 -4.96
N ALA A 151 2.71 -19.60 -5.92
CA ALA A 151 2.23 -19.23 -7.24
C ALA A 151 1.46 -20.44 -7.79
N SER A 152 0.15 -20.26 -7.93
CA SER A 152 -0.74 -21.16 -8.69
C SER A 152 -0.90 -20.62 -10.09
#